data_AF-A0A662R460-F1
#
_entry.id   AF-A0A662R460-F1
#
_cell.length_a   1.000
_cell.length_b   1.000
_cell.length_c   1.000
_cell.angle_alpha   90.00
_cell.angle_beta   90.00
_cell.angle_gamma   90.00
#
_symmetry.space_group_name_H-M   'P 1'
#
loop_
_entity.id
_entity.type
_entity.pdbx_description
1 polymer ?
#
loop_
_entity_poly.entity_id
_entity_poly.type
_entity_poly.pdbx_seq_one_letter_code
_entity_poly.pdbx_strand_id
1 'polypeptide(L)' 'MSEKSKKNVCKRCGRKQGLVRKYRIYLCRQCFREIAKDMGFEKYS' A
#
# COMPACT_ATOMS: atom_id res chain seq x y z
N MET A 1 2.01 19.59 17.11
CA MET A 1 3.05 19.08 16.18
C MET A 1 2.33 18.35 15.05
N SER A 2 2.31 18.93 13.86
CA SER A 2 1.49 18.47 12.74
C SER A 2 1.96 17.11 12.20
N GLU A 3 1.13 16.08 12.36
CA GLU A 3 1.27 14.78 11.70
C GLU A 3 1.25 15.00 10.18
N LYS A 4 2.43 15.12 9.56
CA LYS A 4 2.60 15.11 8.11
C LYS A 4 2.17 13.75 7.60
N SER A 5 0.87 13.65 7.32
CA SER A 5 0.25 12.45 6.78
C SER A 5 0.90 12.14 5.43
N LYS A 6 1.82 11.18 5.45
CA LYS A 6 2.53 10.62 4.30
C LYS A 6 1.54 9.82 3.43
N LYS A 7 0.48 10.46 2.93
CA LYS A 7 -0.63 9.83 2.15
C LYS A 7 -0.24 9.50 0.70
N ASN A 8 0.97 9.86 0.27
CA ASN A 8 1.41 9.71 -1.12
C ASN A 8 2.68 8.85 -1.26
N VAL A 9 3.02 8.08 -0.23
CA VAL A 9 4.17 7.16 -0.24
C VAL A 9 3.75 5.80 0.28
N CYS A 10 4.45 4.76 -0.18
CA CYS A 10 4.28 3.42 0.35
C CYS A 10 4.60 3.42 1.84
N LYS A 11 3.67 2.95 2.68
CA LYS A 11 3.88 2.82 4.12
C LYS A 11 5.04 1.89 4.47
N ARG A 12 5.37 0.94 3.60
CA ARG A 12 6.43 -0.06 3.81
C ARG A 12 7.78 0.37 3.26
N CYS A 13 7.85 0.76 1.98
CA CYS A 13 9.12 1.05 1.31
C CYS A 13 9.35 2.54 0.98
N GLY A 14 8.42 3.43 1.32
CA GLY A 14 8.55 4.88 1.06
C GLY A 14 8.44 5.29 -0.42
N ARG A 15 8.29 4.33 -1.35
CA ARG A 15 8.18 4.61 -2.79
C ARG A 15 6.88 5.34 -3.14
N LYS A 16 6.94 6.34 -4.01
CA LYS A 16 5.79 7.14 -4.49
C LYS A 16 5.09 6.55 -5.73
N GLN A 17 5.81 5.79 -6.54
CA GLN A 17 5.28 5.20 -7.78
C GLN A 17 4.49 3.91 -7.53
N GLY A 18 3.39 3.73 -8.29
CA GLY A 18 2.59 2.51 -8.28
C GLY A 18 1.91 2.26 -6.93
N LEU A 19 1.43 3.32 -6.29
CA LEU A 19 0.79 3.29 -4.98
C LEU A 19 -0.68 2.87 -5.09
N VAL A 20 -1.04 1.78 -4.42
CA VAL A 20 -2.42 1.34 -4.22
C VAL A 20 -3.06 2.22 -3.15
N ARG A 21 -3.87 3.19 -3.59
CA ARG A 21 -4.61 4.11 -2.69
C ARG A 21 -6.01 3.59 -2.35
N LYS A 22 -6.47 2.56 -3.07
CA LYS A 22 -7.76 1.90 -2.83
C LYS A 22 -7.78 1.29 -1.41
N TYR A 23 -8.93 1.35 -0.76
CA TYR A 23 -9.14 0.84 0.61
C TYR A 23 -8.17 1.41 1.66
N ARG A 24 -7.59 2.61 1.43
CA ARG A 24 -6.62 3.26 2.35
C ARG A 24 -5.37 2.42 2.63
N ILE A 25 -4.98 1.55 1.69
CA ILE A 25 -3.83 0.65 1.84
C ILE A 25 -2.50 1.44 1.80
N TYR A 26 -2.35 2.37 0.86
CA TYR A 26 -1.15 3.20 0.69
C TYR A 26 0.14 2.38 0.60
N LEU A 27 0.14 1.34 -0.22
CA LEU A 27 1.31 0.49 -0.47
C LEU A 27 1.66 0.45 -1.95
N CYS A 28 2.93 0.28 -2.28
CA CYS A 28 3.31 0.03 -3.66
C CYS A 28 2.87 -1.37 -4.09
N ARG A 29 2.68 -1.58 -5.40
CA ARG A 29 2.27 -2.87 -5.98
C ARG A 29 3.10 -4.08 -5.53
N GLN A 30 4.40 -3.89 -5.30
CA GLN A 30 5.32 -4.97 -4.86
C GLN A 30 5.00 -5.37 -3.42
N CYS A 31 5.03 -4.39 -2.51
CA CYS A 31 4.70 -4.62 -1.10
C CYS A 31 3.25 -5.09 -0.92
N PHE A 32 2.32 -4.60 -1.74
CA PHE A 32 0.93 -5.04 -1.71
C PHE A 32 0.81 -6.53 -2.05
N ARG A 33 1.51 -7.05 -3.06
CA ARG A 33 1.44 -8.48 -3.42
C ARG A 33 1.94 -9.42 -2.33
N GLU A 34 2.93 -8.99 -1.55
CA GLU A 34 3.45 -9.77 -0.43
C GLU A 34 2.42 -9.91 0.69
N ILE A 35 1.77 -8.81 1.07
CA ILE A 35 0.80 -8.81 2.18
C ILE A 35 -0.64 -9.06 1.73
N ALA A 36 -0.92 -9.05 0.42
CA ALA A 36 -2.26 -9.24 -0.11
C ALA A 36 -2.85 -10.56 0.38
N LYS A 37 -2.03 -11.63 0.41
CA LYS A 37 -2.43 -12.94 0.95
C LYS A 37 -2.80 -12.85 2.42
N ASP A 38 -1.97 -12.22 3.25
CA ASP A 38 -2.21 -12.08 4.69
C ASP A 38 -3.41 -11.17 5.01
N MET A 39 -3.69 -10.20 4.13
CA MET A 39 -4.86 -9.32 4.21
C MET A 39 -6.16 -10.00 3.74
N GLY A 40 -6.10 -11.25 3.26
CA GLY A 40 -7.27 -11.96 2.74
C GLY A 40 -7.68 -11.55 1.32
N PHE A 41 -6.81 -10.89 0.56
CA PHE A 41 -7.04 -10.70 -0.87
C PHE A 41 -6.72 -11.98 -1.62
N GLU A 42 -7.74 -12.61 -2.16
CA GLU A 42 -7.60 -13.72 -3.10
C GLU A 42 -7.56 -13.22 -4.54
N LYS A 43 -6.74 -13.88 -5.36
CA LYS A 43 -6.72 -13.64 -6.80
C LYS A 43 -7.82 -14.49 -7.45
N TYR A 44 -8.96 -13.90 -7.74
CA TYR A 44 -9.93 -14.48 -8.67
C TYR A 44 -9.41 -14.23 -10.09
N SER A 45 -9.31 -15.30 -10.89
CA SER A 45 -8.72 -15.26 -12.24
C SER A 45 -9.71 -14.78 -13.28
#